data_AF-A0A370LPQ5-F1
#
_entry.id   AF-A0A370LPQ5-F1
#
_cell.length_a   1.000
_cell.length_b   1.000
_cell.length_c   1.000
_cell.angle_alpha   90.00
_cell.angle_beta   90.00
_cell.angle_gamma   90.00
#
_symmetry.space_group_name_H-M   'P 1'
#
loop_
_entity.id
_entity.type
_entity.pdbx_description
1 polymer ?
#
loop_
_entity_poly.entity_id
_entity_poly.type
_entity_poly.pdbx_seq_one_letter_code
_entity_poly.pdbx_strand_id
1 'polypeptide(L)'
;MGLTVHYTLKYTGKSPKRPAQLVERMRQLALDLPFDEVTDIVDISGQEISQRIEDPNDPLQWLLIQAGDYFTYPWNDRKSQRINAERAIAFTAIPGPGSEPVNLGLCVYPKEITLDYCAFEDQKFLIYKEGGRPQVNTKKYFKWKNKDPRSIEPGPRTVPTKFSGWQWQSFCKTQYASNPACGGLANFLKCHISVITLLDRIAELPAMKVTIEDEGKYGPSTYSDDWEEAYAEGRQPTYVWHPATYNVKTLTQEVGDYNELVASLGGLLKDKAGAAVKSPIFDYQNFEQLEFKGQKNVNKFLDALSKQVNLYKGEA
;
A
#
# COMPACT_ATOMS: atom_id res chain seq x y z
N MET A 1 -1.90 6.44 -14.71
CA MET A 1 -1.08 6.60 -13.49
C MET A 1 -1.54 5.54 -12.49
N GLY A 2 -0.64 5.05 -11.64
CA GLY A 2 -0.97 4.02 -10.63
C GLY A 2 -2.00 4.55 -9.64
N LEU A 3 -3.00 3.74 -9.31
CA LEU A 3 -3.99 4.02 -8.26
C LEU A 3 -3.71 3.04 -7.13
N THR A 4 -2.53 3.19 -6.55
CA THR A 4 -2.00 2.35 -5.48
C THR A 4 -2.28 3.00 -4.13
N VAL A 5 -2.79 2.20 -3.20
CA VAL A 5 -2.92 2.60 -1.80
C VAL A 5 -1.78 1.95 -1.03
N HIS A 6 -0.81 2.74 -0.59
CA HIS A 6 0.25 2.29 0.31
C HIS A 6 -0.18 2.51 1.76
N TYR A 7 0.17 1.58 2.64
CA TYR A 7 -0.16 1.74 4.05
C TYR A 7 0.84 1.07 4.97
N THR A 8 0.95 1.66 6.16
CA THR A 8 1.74 1.14 7.27
C THR A 8 0.88 1.04 8.51
N LEU A 9 0.93 -0.10 9.19
CA LEU A 9 0.25 -0.37 10.44
C LEU A 9 1.30 -0.55 11.54
N LYS A 10 1.14 0.15 12.67
CA LYS A 10 2.03 0.00 13.83
C LYS A 10 1.21 -0.15 15.10
N TYR A 11 1.54 -1.17 15.87
CA TYR A 11 1.00 -1.34 17.21
C TYR A 11 1.81 -0.50 18.21
N THR A 12 1.13 0.39 18.93
CA THR A 12 1.75 1.31 19.91
C THR A 12 1.53 0.85 21.36
N GLY A 13 0.85 -0.27 21.57
CA GLY A 13 0.57 -0.79 22.90
C GLY A 13 1.75 -1.55 23.53
N LYS A 14 1.67 -1.77 24.84
CA LYS A 14 2.72 -2.45 25.62
C LYS A 14 2.52 -3.95 25.76
N SER A 15 1.31 -4.45 25.53
CA SER A 15 0.98 -5.87 25.77
C SER A 15 1.33 -6.74 24.56
N PRO A 16 2.08 -7.85 24.74
CA PRO A 16 2.45 -8.75 23.64
C PRO A 16 1.30 -9.66 23.17
N LYS A 17 0.19 -9.78 23.94
CA LYS A 17 -0.96 -10.63 23.58
C LYS A 17 -2.04 -9.92 22.75
N ARG A 18 -2.01 -8.58 22.72
CA ARG A 18 -2.99 -7.77 22.00
C ARG A 18 -2.88 -7.77 20.46
N PRO A 19 -1.70 -7.95 19.84
CA PRO A 19 -1.59 -7.98 18.37
C PRO A 19 -2.54 -8.98 17.70
N ALA A 20 -2.63 -10.21 18.20
CA ALA A 20 -3.55 -11.21 17.66
C ALA A 20 -5.03 -10.76 17.73
N GLN A 21 -5.44 -10.21 18.87
CA GLN A 21 -6.80 -9.67 19.06
C GLN A 21 -7.08 -8.46 18.18
N LEU A 22 -6.07 -7.63 17.91
CA LEU A 22 -6.18 -6.50 17.00
C LEU A 22 -6.33 -6.96 15.56
N VAL A 23 -5.55 -7.95 15.11
CA VAL A 23 -5.70 -8.52 13.77
C VAL A 23 -7.07 -9.17 13.60
N GLU A 24 -7.60 -9.83 14.63
CA GLU A 24 -8.99 -10.32 14.62
C GLU A 24 -9.99 -9.18 14.43
N ARG A 25 -9.86 -8.09 15.19
CA ARG A 25 -10.74 -6.92 15.02
C ARG A 25 -10.60 -6.29 13.64
N MET A 26 -9.39 -6.19 13.09
CA MET A 26 -9.14 -5.70 11.73
C MET A 26 -9.87 -6.58 10.70
N ARG A 27 -9.86 -7.91 10.89
CA ARG A 27 -10.59 -8.84 10.04
C ARG A 27 -12.10 -8.67 10.14
N GLN A 28 -12.64 -8.50 11.35
CA GLN A 28 -14.08 -8.21 11.53
C GLN A 28 -14.49 -6.92 10.80
N LEU A 29 -13.67 -5.86 10.88
CA LEU A 29 -13.91 -4.63 10.12
C LEU A 29 -13.88 -4.85 8.59
N ALA A 30 -13.03 -5.76 8.11
CA ALA A 30 -13.00 -6.14 6.70
C ALA A 30 -14.25 -6.93 6.28
N LEU A 31 -14.76 -7.81 7.14
CA LEU A 31 -15.99 -8.58 6.90
C LEU A 31 -17.24 -7.67 6.85
N ASP A 32 -17.21 -6.52 7.51
CA ASP A 32 -18.29 -5.51 7.45
C ASP A 32 -18.29 -4.68 6.15
N LEU A 33 -17.26 -4.83 5.32
CA LEU A 33 -17.06 -4.08 4.08
C LEU A 33 -17.27 -4.98 2.86
N PRO A 34 -17.58 -4.41 1.69
CA PRO A 34 -17.96 -5.21 0.52
C PRO A 34 -16.74 -5.82 -0.19
N PHE A 35 -15.82 -6.46 0.53
CA PHE A 35 -14.77 -7.27 -0.09
C PHE A 35 -15.38 -8.54 -0.70
N ASP A 36 -14.84 -9.02 -1.81
CA ASP A 36 -15.30 -10.27 -2.44
C ASP A 36 -14.91 -11.49 -1.61
N GLU A 37 -13.77 -11.40 -0.92
CA GLU A 37 -13.27 -12.46 -0.05
C GLU A 37 -12.47 -11.86 1.11
N VAL A 38 -12.57 -12.46 2.29
CA VAL A 38 -11.72 -12.19 3.45
C VAL A 38 -11.28 -13.53 4.02
N THR A 39 -9.99 -13.85 3.89
CA THR A 39 -9.43 -15.13 4.30
C THR A 39 -9.36 -15.25 5.83
N ASP A 40 -9.17 -16.47 6.32
CA ASP A 40 -8.89 -16.68 7.75
C ASP A 40 -7.52 -16.12 8.14
N ILE A 41 -7.37 -15.83 9.44
CA ILE A 41 -6.12 -15.33 9.99
C ILE A 41 -5.10 -16.45 10.03
N VAL A 42 -3.90 -16.15 9.53
CA VAL A 42 -2.71 -16.98 9.69
C VAL A 42 -1.84 -16.40 10.79
N ASP A 43 -1.27 -17.27 11.62
CA ASP A 43 -0.31 -16.93 12.68
C ASP A 43 0.90 -17.85 12.53
N ILE A 44 1.92 -17.37 11.80
CA ILE A 44 3.06 -18.17 11.35
C ILE A 44 4.33 -17.59 11.96
N SER A 45 5.28 -18.44 12.34
CA SER A 45 6.54 -18.00 12.94
C SER A 45 7.75 -18.83 12.51
N GLY A 46 8.93 -18.23 12.66
CA GLY A 46 10.22 -18.90 12.50
C GLY A 46 10.47 -19.39 11.08
N GLN A 47 11.04 -20.59 10.97
CA GLN A 47 11.50 -21.16 9.70
C GLN A 47 10.36 -21.44 8.71
N GLU A 48 9.13 -21.62 9.19
CA GLU A 48 7.96 -21.84 8.35
C GLU A 48 7.73 -20.67 7.38
N ILE A 49 7.98 -19.43 7.82
CA ILE A 49 7.85 -18.25 6.96
C ILE A 49 8.80 -18.34 5.77
N SER A 50 10.08 -18.67 6.02
CA SER A 50 11.08 -18.79 4.95
C SER A 50 10.76 -19.92 3.98
N GLN A 51 10.36 -21.09 4.49
CA GLN A 51 10.02 -22.25 3.66
C GLN A 51 8.84 -21.97 2.73
N ARG A 52 7.78 -21.34 3.23
CA ARG A 52 6.59 -21.01 2.44
C ARG A 52 6.85 -19.90 1.41
N ILE A 53 7.74 -18.96 1.71
CA ILE A 53 8.17 -17.94 0.72
C ILE A 53 8.91 -18.60 -0.45
N GLU A 54 9.69 -19.64 -0.20
CA GLU A 54 10.47 -20.36 -1.22
C GLU A 54 9.60 -21.22 -2.14
N ASP A 55 8.37 -21.58 -1.74
CA ASP A 55 7.42 -22.32 -2.58
C ASP A 55 6.55 -21.38 -3.43
N PRO A 56 6.73 -21.33 -4.77
CA PRO A 56 5.93 -20.51 -5.67
C PRO A 56 4.44 -20.86 -5.72
N ASN A 57 4.06 -22.03 -5.22
CA ASN A 57 2.67 -22.50 -5.23
C ASN A 57 2.00 -22.39 -3.86
N ASP A 58 2.71 -21.93 -2.81
CA ASP A 58 2.08 -21.74 -1.51
C ASP A 58 1.06 -20.58 -1.60
N PRO A 59 -0.21 -20.79 -1.21
CA PRO A 59 -1.25 -19.77 -1.30
C PRO A 59 -0.96 -18.52 -0.43
N LEU A 60 -0.11 -18.64 0.59
CA LEU A 60 0.32 -17.56 1.46
C LEU A 60 1.61 -16.89 0.98
N GLN A 61 2.22 -17.36 -0.11
CA GLN A 61 3.52 -16.87 -0.57
C GLN A 61 3.52 -15.34 -0.74
N TRP A 62 2.50 -14.79 -1.42
CA TRP A 62 2.40 -13.34 -1.63
C TRP A 62 2.22 -12.55 -0.33
N LEU A 63 1.36 -13.03 0.58
CA LEU A 63 1.17 -12.43 1.90
C LEU A 63 2.48 -12.43 2.70
N LEU A 64 3.21 -13.55 2.70
CA LEU A 64 4.48 -13.68 3.42
C LEU A 64 5.61 -12.89 2.76
N ILE A 65 5.58 -12.68 1.43
CA ILE A 65 6.48 -11.76 0.73
C ILE A 65 6.28 -10.34 1.28
N GLN A 66 5.04 -9.85 1.33
CA GLN A 66 4.71 -8.53 1.86
C GLN A 66 4.90 -8.40 3.38
N ALA A 67 4.86 -9.50 4.13
CA ALA A 67 5.21 -9.51 5.56
C ALA A 67 6.68 -9.16 5.84
N GLY A 68 7.57 -9.27 4.84
CA GLY A 68 8.98 -8.91 4.97
C GLY A 68 9.21 -7.41 4.88
N ASP A 69 10.29 -6.92 5.48
CA ASP A 69 10.67 -5.50 5.47
C ASP A 69 12.10 -5.34 4.93
N TYR A 70 12.47 -4.14 4.49
CA TYR A 70 13.80 -3.88 3.94
C TYR A 70 14.73 -3.29 4.99
N PHE A 71 15.91 -3.90 5.11
CA PHE A 71 16.99 -3.43 5.94
C PHE A 71 18.11 -2.85 5.07
N THR A 72 18.46 -1.58 5.32
CA THR A 72 19.60 -0.92 4.69
C THR A 72 20.89 -1.20 5.46
N TYR A 73 21.95 -1.57 4.75
CA TYR A 73 23.21 -1.97 5.35
C TYR A 73 23.85 -0.78 6.10
N PRO A 74 24.34 -0.93 7.34
CA PRO A 74 24.85 0.19 8.13
C PRO A 74 26.11 0.85 7.55
N TRP A 75 26.81 0.16 6.65
CA TRP A 75 28.03 0.64 5.99
C TRP A 75 27.81 1.02 4.52
N ASN A 76 26.61 0.86 3.98
CA ASN A 76 26.30 1.20 2.60
C ASN A 76 24.82 1.51 2.42
N ASP A 77 24.49 2.79 2.30
CA ASP A 77 23.12 3.26 2.14
C ASP A 77 22.47 2.85 0.80
N ARG A 78 23.28 2.43 -0.17
CA ARG A 78 22.84 1.95 -1.49
C ARG A 78 22.58 0.46 -1.53
N LYS A 79 22.84 -0.26 -0.44
CA LYS A 79 22.61 -1.70 -0.34
C LYS A 79 21.51 -1.94 0.70
N SER A 80 20.49 -2.66 0.28
CA SER A 80 19.42 -3.14 1.15
C SER A 80 19.17 -4.62 0.89
N GLN A 81 18.58 -5.29 1.86
CA GLN A 81 18.08 -6.65 1.70
C GLN A 81 16.74 -6.80 2.41
N ARG A 82 15.91 -7.72 1.92
CA ARG A 82 14.66 -8.09 2.57
C ARG A 82 14.96 -8.95 3.80
N ILE A 83 14.30 -8.64 4.90
CA ILE A 83 14.32 -9.38 6.16
C ILE A 83 12.95 -10.00 6.36
N ASN A 84 12.91 -11.32 6.55
CA ASN A 84 11.69 -12.02 6.89
C ASN A 84 11.29 -11.70 8.34
N ALA A 85 9.97 -11.65 8.59
CA ALA A 85 9.45 -11.55 9.94
C ALA A 85 9.82 -12.81 10.76
N GLU A 86 10.01 -12.65 12.07
CA GLU A 86 10.09 -13.77 13.02
C GLU A 86 8.72 -14.38 13.30
N ARG A 87 7.67 -13.55 13.24
CA ARG A 87 6.28 -13.96 13.35
C ARG A 87 5.39 -12.99 12.61
N ALA A 88 4.40 -13.51 11.89
CA ALA A 88 3.40 -12.75 11.16
C ALA A 88 2.00 -13.24 11.57
N ILE A 89 1.15 -12.30 12.00
CA ILE A 89 -0.28 -12.54 12.22
C ILE A 89 -1.04 -11.70 11.21
N ALA A 90 -1.67 -12.32 10.23
CA ALA A 90 -2.19 -11.61 9.06
C ALA A 90 -3.36 -12.32 8.40
N PHE A 91 -4.08 -11.61 7.55
CA PHE A 91 -5.11 -12.14 6.65
C PHE A 91 -5.09 -11.36 5.34
N THR A 92 -5.82 -11.88 4.35
CA THR A 92 -5.97 -11.27 3.03
C THR A 92 -7.43 -10.88 2.83
N ALA A 93 -7.67 -9.67 2.34
CA ALA A 93 -8.96 -9.26 1.82
C ALA A 93 -8.84 -8.98 0.31
N ILE A 94 -9.80 -9.46 -0.49
CA ILE A 94 -9.86 -9.27 -1.94
C ILE A 94 -10.91 -8.19 -2.24
N PRO A 95 -10.54 -6.97 -2.67
CA PRO A 95 -11.51 -5.90 -2.94
C PRO A 95 -12.51 -6.28 -4.04
N GLY A 96 -12.00 -6.91 -5.09
CA GLY A 96 -12.74 -7.35 -6.25
C GLY A 96 -11.86 -7.49 -7.49
N PRO A 97 -12.43 -7.87 -8.65
CA PRO A 97 -11.70 -8.10 -9.88
C PRO A 97 -10.89 -6.86 -10.31
N GLY A 98 -9.69 -7.08 -10.83
CA GLY A 98 -8.80 -5.99 -11.25
C GLY A 98 -8.11 -5.24 -10.11
N SER A 99 -8.22 -5.71 -8.87
CA SER A 99 -7.44 -5.23 -7.72
C SER A 99 -6.45 -6.29 -7.26
N GLU A 100 -5.32 -5.85 -6.71
CA GLU A 100 -4.43 -6.73 -5.94
C GLU A 100 -5.08 -7.13 -4.60
N PRO A 101 -4.66 -8.26 -4.00
CA PRO A 101 -5.03 -8.60 -2.63
C PRO A 101 -4.55 -7.55 -1.62
N VAL A 102 -5.40 -7.22 -0.66
CA VAL A 102 -5.06 -6.36 0.47
C VAL A 102 -4.61 -7.27 1.62
N ASN A 103 -3.30 -7.42 1.79
CA ASN A 103 -2.76 -8.20 2.90
C ASN A 103 -2.55 -7.31 4.12
N LEU A 104 -3.20 -7.65 5.23
CA LEU A 104 -3.19 -6.87 6.46
C LEU A 104 -2.71 -7.75 7.61
N GLY A 105 -1.90 -7.18 8.49
CA GLY A 105 -1.43 -7.92 9.64
C GLY A 105 -0.54 -7.12 10.57
N LEU A 106 0.15 -7.84 11.42
CA LEU A 106 1.20 -7.34 12.30
C LEU A 106 2.34 -8.35 12.33
N CYS A 107 3.56 -7.87 12.07
CA CYS A 107 4.79 -8.65 12.11
C CYS A 107 5.73 -8.18 13.21
N VAL A 108 6.53 -9.09 13.72
CA VAL A 108 7.76 -8.79 14.47
C VAL A 108 8.97 -9.28 13.69
N TYR A 109 10.06 -8.56 13.78
CA TYR A 109 11.29 -8.79 13.02
C TYR A 109 12.46 -9.05 13.97
N PRO A 110 13.52 -9.74 13.49
CA PRO A 110 14.70 -9.96 14.31
C PRO A 110 15.34 -8.63 14.69
N LYS A 111 15.73 -8.49 15.96
CA LYS A 111 16.40 -7.28 16.47
C LYS A 111 17.82 -7.11 15.92
N GLU A 112 18.45 -8.23 15.58
CA GLU A 112 19.80 -8.31 15.07
C GLU A 112 19.86 -9.33 13.93
N ILE A 113 20.71 -9.06 12.96
CA ILE A 113 20.97 -9.96 11.83
C ILE A 113 22.47 -10.07 11.61
N THR A 114 22.90 -11.22 11.11
CA THR A 114 24.30 -11.46 10.74
C THR A 114 24.46 -11.26 9.24
N LEU A 115 25.39 -10.40 8.85
CA LEU A 115 25.71 -10.09 7.47
C LEU A 115 27.19 -10.26 7.21
N ASP A 116 27.56 -10.74 6.02
CA ASP A 116 28.95 -10.76 5.62
C ASP A 116 29.42 -9.33 5.30
N TYR A 117 30.25 -8.78 6.18
CA TYR A 117 30.86 -7.48 5.98
C TYR A 117 32.05 -7.61 5.03
N CYS A 118 32.05 -6.79 3.98
CA CYS A 118 33.15 -6.67 3.04
C CYS A 118 33.61 -5.21 2.94
N ALA A 119 34.93 -5.00 3.06
CA ALA A 119 35.55 -3.68 2.89
C ALA A 119 35.26 -3.04 1.51
N PHE A 120 35.07 -3.88 0.49
CA PHE A 120 34.74 -3.47 -0.87
C PHE A 120 33.29 -3.06 -1.07
N GLU A 121 32.46 -3.19 -0.03
CA GLU A 121 31.08 -2.74 -0.04
C GLU A 121 30.84 -1.59 0.94
N ASP A 122 31.81 -1.26 1.78
CA ASP A 122 31.68 -0.19 2.75
C ASP A 122 31.91 1.17 2.07
N GLN A 123 30.82 1.92 1.95
CA GLN A 123 30.75 3.21 1.26
C GLN A 123 31.75 4.23 1.80
N LYS A 124 32.15 4.12 3.08
CA LYS A 124 33.22 4.94 3.67
C LYS A 124 34.53 4.80 2.89
N PHE A 125 34.80 3.65 2.30
CA PHE A 125 36.02 3.36 1.57
C PHE A 125 35.83 3.37 0.07
N LEU A 126 34.63 3.58 -0.45
CA LEU A 126 34.38 3.63 -1.89
C LEU A 126 34.69 5.01 -2.48
N ILE A 127 35.28 5.00 -3.68
CA ILE A 127 35.49 6.13 -4.57
C ILE A 127 34.61 5.89 -5.79
N TYR A 128 33.67 6.80 -6.01
CA TYR A 128 32.81 6.77 -7.19
C TYR A 128 33.46 7.63 -8.27
N LYS A 129 33.77 7.02 -9.42
CA LYS A 129 34.20 7.72 -10.63
C LYS A 129 33.02 7.79 -11.59
N GLU A 130 32.93 8.86 -12.35
CA GLU A 130 31.89 9.06 -13.35
C GLU A 130 31.87 7.89 -14.35
N GLY A 131 30.70 7.28 -14.55
CA GLY A 131 30.50 6.14 -15.47
C GLY A 131 31.19 4.82 -15.07
N GLY A 132 31.82 4.72 -13.90
CA GLY A 132 32.61 3.56 -13.49
C GLY A 132 32.06 2.78 -12.29
N ARG A 133 32.49 1.52 -12.12
CA ARG A 133 32.26 0.76 -10.88
C ARG A 133 33.01 1.43 -9.72
N PRO A 134 32.41 1.49 -8.52
CA PRO A 134 33.09 2.06 -7.35
C PRO A 134 34.39 1.30 -7.05
N GLN A 135 35.45 2.05 -6.72
CA GLN A 135 36.77 1.51 -6.38
C GLN A 135 37.07 1.74 -4.90
N VAL A 136 37.71 0.79 -4.24
CA VAL A 136 38.12 0.97 -2.84
C VAL A 136 39.33 1.90 -2.74
N ASN A 137 39.23 2.89 -1.86
CA ASN A 137 40.34 3.69 -1.40
C ASN A 137 41.23 2.86 -0.45
N THR A 138 42.14 2.10 -1.04
CA THR A 138 43.06 1.21 -0.30
C THR A 138 43.90 1.96 0.73
N LYS A 139 44.35 3.19 0.42
CA LYS A 139 45.09 4.04 1.37
C LYS A 139 44.25 4.41 2.59
N LYS A 140 42.99 4.80 2.39
CA LYS A 140 42.06 5.15 3.48
C LYS A 140 41.74 3.93 4.33
N TYR A 141 41.53 2.77 3.70
CA TYR A 141 41.30 1.52 4.41
C TYR A 141 42.52 1.10 5.23
N PHE A 142 43.71 1.14 4.63
CA PHE A 142 44.97 0.80 5.30
C PHE A 142 45.22 1.69 6.51
N LYS A 143 44.98 3.01 6.40
CA LYS A 143 45.06 3.93 7.55
C LYS A 143 44.07 3.57 8.67
N TRP A 144 42.91 3.00 8.34
CA TRP A 144 41.87 2.67 9.32
C TRP A 144 42.11 1.33 10.03
N LYS A 145 42.58 0.29 9.33
CA LYS A 145 42.75 -1.07 9.87
C LYS A 145 44.19 -1.56 9.97
N ASN A 146 45.14 -0.79 9.48
CA ASN A 146 46.55 -1.19 9.30
C ASN A 146 46.70 -2.53 8.55
N LYS A 147 45.80 -2.77 7.58
CA LYS A 147 45.74 -3.97 6.74
C LYS A 147 45.31 -3.60 5.33
N ASP A 148 45.78 -4.37 4.34
CA ASP A 148 45.31 -4.25 2.97
C ASP A 148 43.86 -4.77 2.89
N PRO A 149 42.89 -4.01 2.35
CA PRO A 149 41.52 -4.50 2.19
C PRO A 149 41.43 -5.78 1.36
N ARG A 150 42.37 -6.03 0.43
CA ARG A 150 42.43 -7.26 -0.38
C ARG A 150 42.83 -8.50 0.42
N SER A 151 43.38 -8.31 1.63
CA SER A 151 43.77 -9.40 2.54
C SER A 151 42.69 -9.73 3.57
N ILE A 152 41.54 -9.06 3.50
CA ILE A 152 40.44 -9.24 4.44
C ILE A 152 39.33 -9.97 3.72
N GLU A 153 39.13 -11.21 4.14
CA GLU A 153 37.99 -12.01 3.72
C GLU A 153 36.68 -11.36 4.21
N PRO A 154 35.61 -11.40 3.42
CA PRO A 154 34.27 -11.14 3.92
C PRO A 154 34.00 -12.01 5.14
N GLY A 155 33.41 -11.42 6.18
CA GLY A 155 33.18 -12.12 7.43
C GLY A 155 31.90 -11.71 8.12
N PRO A 156 31.30 -12.61 8.92
CA PRO A 156 30.03 -12.36 9.56
C PRO A 156 30.14 -11.22 10.56
N ARG A 157 29.19 -10.29 10.48
CA ARG A 157 29.03 -9.17 11.40
C ARG A 157 27.57 -9.06 11.81
N THR A 158 27.33 -9.19 13.10
CA THR A 158 26.02 -8.92 13.70
C THR A 158 25.77 -7.42 13.74
N VAL A 159 24.59 -7.01 13.25
CA VAL A 159 24.15 -5.61 13.27
C VAL A 159 22.72 -5.50 13.77
N PRO A 160 22.38 -4.41 14.50
CA PRO A 160 21.01 -4.16 14.92
C PRO A 160 20.15 -3.73 13.72
N THR A 161 18.97 -4.33 13.58
CA THR A 161 18.01 -3.99 12.51
C THR A 161 17.27 -2.69 12.75
N LYS A 162 17.17 -2.28 14.02
CA LYS A 162 16.35 -1.16 14.51
C LYS A 162 14.83 -1.35 14.31
N PHE A 163 14.38 -2.52 13.86
CA PHE A 163 12.97 -2.87 13.92
C PHE A 163 12.54 -2.98 15.37
N SER A 164 11.37 -2.42 15.68
CA SER A 164 10.83 -2.41 17.04
C SER A 164 9.33 -2.52 17.05
N GLY A 165 8.80 -3.28 18.01
CA GLY A 165 7.37 -3.50 18.15
C GLY A 165 6.78 -4.35 17.02
N TRP A 166 5.46 -4.31 16.94
CA TRP A 166 4.71 -4.98 15.88
C TRP A 166 4.36 -3.95 14.80
N GLN A 167 4.68 -4.27 13.55
CA GLN A 167 4.40 -3.41 12.41
C GLN A 167 4.10 -4.22 11.15
N TRP A 168 3.48 -3.58 10.18
CA TRP A 168 3.20 -4.13 8.86
C TRP A 168 3.23 -3.00 7.84
N GLN A 169 3.74 -3.27 6.65
CA GLN A 169 3.69 -2.35 5.53
C GLN A 169 3.32 -3.13 4.29
N SER A 170 2.39 -2.60 3.52
CA SER A 170 1.97 -3.20 2.25
C SER A 170 1.38 -2.14 1.34
N PHE A 171 0.91 -2.58 0.18
CA PHE A 171 0.20 -1.77 -0.79
C PHE A 171 -0.90 -2.61 -1.44
N CYS A 172 -1.88 -1.92 -2.03
CA CYS A 172 -2.91 -2.52 -2.86
C CYS A 172 -3.11 -1.67 -4.12
N LYS A 173 -2.81 -2.24 -5.28
CA LYS A 173 -3.15 -1.61 -6.56
C LYS A 173 -4.60 -1.86 -6.91
N THR A 174 -5.32 -0.78 -7.18
CA THR A 174 -6.72 -0.83 -7.65
C THR A 174 -6.86 -0.40 -9.11
N GLN A 175 -5.73 -0.17 -9.78
CA GLN A 175 -5.65 0.48 -11.10
C GLN A 175 -6.42 -0.22 -12.22
N TYR A 176 -6.64 -1.55 -12.14
CA TYR A 176 -7.37 -2.29 -13.18
C TYR A 176 -8.84 -2.55 -12.83
N ALA A 177 -9.27 -2.17 -11.62
CA ALA A 177 -10.64 -2.39 -11.17
C ALA A 177 -11.66 -1.59 -12.00
N SER A 178 -11.22 -0.52 -12.68
CA SER A 178 -12.05 0.30 -13.58
C SER A 178 -12.24 -0.32 -14.97
N ASN A 179 -11.56 -1.43 -15.28
CA ASN A 179 -11.74 -2.11 -16.56
C ASN A 179 -13.20 -2.59 -16.69
N PRO A 180 -13.90 -2.34 -17.82
CA PRO A 180 -15.25 -2.84 -18.05
C PRO A 180 -15.43 -4.35 -17.81
N ALA A 181 -14.42 -5.17 -18.14
CA ALA A 181 -14.43 -6.61 -17.89
C ALA A 181 -14.44 -6.96 -16.38
N CYS A 182 -13.93 -6.07 -15.53
CA CYS A 182 -13.90 -6.20 -14.08
C CYS A 182 -15.10 -5.53 -13.39
N GLY A 183 -16.05 -4.95 -14.15
CA GLY A 183 -17.19 -4.22 -13.60
C GLY A 183 -17.06 -2.70 -13.66
N GLY A 184 -16.05 -2.17 -14.36
CA GLY A 184 -15.99 -0.75 -14.68
C GLY A 184 -15.82 0.16 -13.47
N LEU A 185 -16.21 1.42 -13.62
CA LEU A 185 -15.97 2.44 -12.62
C LEU A 185 -16.61 2.17 -11.24
N ALA A 186 -17.80 1.54 -11.17
CA ALA A 186 -18.36 1.23 -9.85
C ALA A 186 -17.59 0.12 -9.12
N ASN A 187 -17.03 -0.85 -9.85
CA ASN A 187 -16.14 -1.83 -9.23
C ASN A 187 -14.88 -1.15 -8.70
N PHE A 188 -14.29 -0.23 -9.48
CA PHE A 188 -13.18 0.58 -9.00
C PHE A 188 -13.52 1.36 -7.72
N LEU A 189 -14.64 2.09 -7.70
CA LEU A 189 -15.06 2.85 -6.53
C LEU A 189 -15.30 1.95 -5.33
N LYS A 190 -15.99 0.82 -5.52
CA LYS A 190 -16.19 -0.20 -4.48
C LYS A 190 -14.84 -0.65 -3.92
N CYS A 191 -13.91 -1.09 -4.77
CA CYS A 191 -12.62 -1.63 -4.35
C CYS A 191 -11.80 -0.58 -3.60
N HIS A 192 -11.58 0.59 -4.22
CA HIS A 192 -10.70 1.61 -3.70
C HIS A 192 -11.24 2.23 -2.40
N ILE A 193 -12.53 2.58 -2.36
CA ILE A 193 -13.15 3.14 -1.16
C ILE A 193 -13.18 2.10 -0.03
N SER A 194 -13.38 0.81 -0.32
CA SER A 194 -13.36 -0.23 0.73
C SER A 194 -11.99 -0.36 1.38
N VAL A 195 -10.89 -0.26 0.60
CA VAL A 195 -9.53 -0.30 1.15
C VAL A 195 -9.28 0.90 2.06
N ILE A 196 -9.56 2.12 1.59
CA ILE A 196 -9.36 3.34 2.40
C ILE A 196 -10.25 3.32 3.65
N THR A 197 -11.53 2.97 3.50
CA THR A 197 -12.48 2.88 4.63
C THR A 197 -12.02 1.86 5.67
N LEU A 198 -11.50 0.70 5.23
CA LEU A 198 -10.95 -0.29 6.14
C LEU A 198 -9.77 0.28 6.94
N LEU A 199 -8.83 0.94 6.26
CA LEU A 199 -7.65 1.53 6.89
C LEU A 199 -8.02 2.65 7.88
N ASP A 200 -9.01 3.48 7.55
CA ASP A 200 -9.53 4.51 8.45
C ASP A 200 -10.16 3.88 9.70
N ARG A 201 -11.00 2.86 9.56
CA ARG A 201 -11.59 2.13 10.70
C ARG A 201 -10.52 1.43 11.56
N ILE A 202 -9.45 0.93 10.94
CA ILE A 202 -8.32 0.35 11.68
C ILE A 202 -7.56 1.45 12.46
N ALA A 203 -7.47 2.67 11.91
CA ALA A 203 -6.84 3.80 12.59
C ALA A 203 -7.60 4.22 13.86
N GLU A 204 -8.90 3.96 13.94
CA GLU A 204 -9.73 4.19 15.12
C GLU A 204 -9.55 3.13 16.21
N LEU A 205 -8.92 1.98 15.90
CA LEU A 205 -8.66 0.93 16.89
C LEU A 205 -7.64 1.41 17.94
N PRO A 206 -7.88 1.13 19.24
CA PRO A 206 -6.98 1.55 20.29
C PRO A 206 -5.60 0.91 20.12
N ALA A 207 -4.56 1.71 20.31
CA ALA A 207 -3.16 1.30 20.17
C ALA A 207 -2.72 0.92 18.74
N MET A 208 -3.48 1.33 17.72
CA MET A 208 -3.03 1.31 16.33
C MET A 208 -2.59 2.70 15.88
N LYS A 209 -1.51 2.74 15.10
CA LYS A 209 -1.13 3.88 14.28
C LYS A 209 -1.13 3.42 12.84
N VAL A 210 -1.92 4.09 12.02
CA VAL A 210 -2.04 3.83 10.58
C VAL A 210 -1.48 5.02 9.81
N THR A 211 -0.74 4.74 8.75
CA THR A 211 -0.31 5.74 7.77
C THR A 211 -0.78 5.25 6.42
N ILE A 212 -1.41 6.14 5.65
CA ILE A 212 -1.99 5.87 4.34
C ILE A 212 -1.35 6.85 3.37
N GLU A 213 -0.91 6.34 2.21
CA GLU A 213 -0.48 7.12 1.07
C GLU A 213 -1.28 6.66 -0.14
N ASP A 214 -2.34 7.41 -0.45
CA ASP A 214 -3.23 7.12 -1.57
C ASP A 214 -2.85 7.92 -2.83
N GLU A 215 -2.37 7.22 -3.87
CA GLU A 215 -2.09 7.83 -5.17
C GLU A 215 -3.36 8.38 -5.85
N GLY A 216 -4.55 7.89 -5.48
CA GLY A 216 -5.85 8.32 -6.01
C GLY A 216 -6.41 9.62 -5.41
N LYS A 217 -5.73 10.21 -4.42
CA LYS A 217 -6.10 11.48 -3.75
C LYS A 217 -7.51 11.47 -3.11
N TYR A 218 -8.07 10.30 -2.88
CA TYR A 218 -9.32 10.12 -2.14
C TYR A 218 -9.03 10.12 -0.64
N GLY A 219 -8.13 9.23 -0.21
CA GLY A 219 -7.59 9.16 1.14
C GLY A 219 -6.43 10.13 1.37
N PRO A 220 -5.81 10.09 2.56
CA PRO A 220 -4.60 10.88 2.84
C PRO A 220 -3.46 10.47 1.92
N SER A 221 -2.63 11.43 1.51
CA SER A 221 -1.43 11.13 0.75
C SER A 221 -0.29 12.10 1.01
N THR A 222 0.94 11.62 0.91
CA THR A 222 2.13 12.46 0.83
C THR A 222 2.65 12.35 -0.59
N TYR A 223 2.47 13.39 -1.39
CA TYR A 223 3.01 13.42 -2.74
C TYR A 223 4.18 14.40 -2.80
N SER A 224 5.18 14.05 -3.59
CA SER A 224 6.24 14.96 -3.98
C SER A 224 5.68 15.90 -5.05
N ASP A 225 6.00 17.19 -5.05
CA ASP A 225 5.98 17.92 -6.33
C ASP A 225 6.74 17.10 -7.40
N ASP A 226 6.33 17.16 -8.66
CA ASP A 226 6.87 16.28 -9.70
C ASP A 226 8.40 16.29 -9.60
N TRP A 227 8.99 15.14 -9.29
CA TRP A 227 10.41 15.04 -9.02
C TRP A 227 11.20 15.42 -10.28
N GLU A 228 10.65 15.16 -11.47
CA GLU A 228 11.26 15.59 -12.73
C GLU A 228 11.26 17.11 -12.84
N GLU A 229 10.14 17.78 -12.54
CA GLU A 229 10.08 19.25 -12.49
C GLU A 229 11.00 19.82 -11.41
N ALA A 230 11.06 19.18 -10.24
CA ALA A 230 11.91 19.58 -9.13
C ALA A 230 13.39 19.56 -9.51
N TYR A 231 13.84 18.45 -10.09
CA TYR A 231 15.23 18.32 -10.53
C TYR A 231 15.53 19.20 -11.75
N ALA A 232 14.59 19.36 -12.68
CA ALA A 232 14.74 20.28 -13.81
C ALA A 232 14.90 21.75 -13.35
N GLU A 233 14.25 22.13 -12.26
CA GLU A 233 14.36 23.45 -11.64
C GLU A 233 15.52 23.56 -10.62
N GLY A 234 16.30 22.50 -10.42
CA GLY A 234 17.42 22.48 -9.48
C GLY A 234 17.00 22.59 -8.00
N ARG A 235 15.74 22.31 -7.69
CA ARG A 235 15.20 22.25 -6.32
C ARG A 235 15.11 20.80 -5.85
N GLN A 236 15.10 20.60 -4.54
CA GLN A 236 14.80 19.28 -3.98
C GLN A 236 13.30 19.02 -4.08
N PRO A 237 12.86 17.79 -4.41
CA PRO A 237 11.45 17.47 -4.41
C PRO A 237 10.84 17.71 -3.03
N THR A 238 9.73 18.46 -2.97
CA THR A 238 9.05 18.74 -1.71
C THR A 238 7.87 17.80 -1.52
N TYR A 239 7.87 17.08 -0.39
CA TYR A 239 6.79 16.20 -0.01
C TYR A 239 5.73 17.00 0.75
N VAL A 240 4.57 17.19 0.14
CA VAL A 240 3.44 17.90 0.74
C VAL A 240 2.42 16.88 1.21
N TRP A 241 2.00 17.03 2.47
CA TRP A 241 0.90 16.23 3.00
C TRP A 241 -0.43 16.77 2.50
N HIS A 242 -1.17 15.93 1.80
CA HIS A 242 -2.52 16.19 1.34
C HIS A 242 -3.51 15.54 2.30
N PRO A 243 -4.41 16.33 2.93
CA PRO A 243 -5.50 15.77 3.70
C PRO A 243 -6.40 14.92 2.80
N ALA A 244 -7.01 13.89 3.39
CA ALA A 244 -8.04 13.12 2.72
C ALA A 244 -9.16 14.03 2.22
N THR A 245 -9.57 13.83 0.98
CA THR A 245 -10.69 14.58 0.39
C THR A 245 -12.01 13.88 0.64
N TYR A 246 -11.99 12.53 0.74
CA TYR A 246 -13.15 11.64 0.73
C TYR A 246 -14.15 11.99 -0.37
N ASN A 247 -13.66 12.60 -1.45
CA ASN A 247 -14.47 13.13 -2.52
C ASN A 247 -14.42 12.19 -3.71
N VAL A 248 -15.52 11.49 -3.93
CA VAL A 248 -15.68 10.56 -5.06
C VAL A 248 -15.39 11.26 -6.39
N LYS A 249 -15.75 12.55 -6.54
CA LYS A 249 -15.46 13.31 -7.75
C LYS A 249 -13.97 13.38 -8.03
N THR A 250 -13.16 13.73 -7.04
CA THR A 250 -11.70 13.81 -7.15
C THR A 250 -11.14 12.46 -7.59
N LEU A 251 -11.56 11.37 -6.93
CA LEU A 251 -11.13 10.02 -7.25
C LEU A 251 -11.49 9.62 -8.70
N THR A 252 -12.71 9.91 -9.14
CA THR A 252 -13.16 9.58 -10.50
C THR A 252 -12.49 10.44 -11.58
N GLN A 253 -12.03 11.65 -11.26
CA GLN A 253 -11.27 12.49 -12.18
C GLN A 253 -9.88 11.91 -12.43
N GLU A 254 -9.23 11.33 -11.41
CA GLU A 254 -7.92 10.68 -11.54
C GLU A 254 -7.97 9.44 -12.44
N VAL A 255 -9.11 8.74 -12.51
CA VAL A 255 -9.30 7.57 -13.41
C VAL A 255 -9.65 7.99 -14.83
N GLY A 256 -10.02 9.26 -15.07
CA GLY A 256 -10.42 9.76 -16.39
C GLY A 256 -11.84 9.37 -16.85
N ASP A 257 -12.56 8.56 -16.07
CA ASP A 257 -13.87 8.00 -16.41
C ASP A 257 -15.06 8.83 -15.87
N TYR A 258 -14.82 10.06 -15.41
CA TYR A 258 -15.82 10.92 -14.78
C TYR A 258 -17.09 11.13 -15.64
N ASN A 259 -16.95 11.20 -16.96
CA ASN A 259 -18.08 11.38 -17.88
C ASN A 259 -19.02 10.16 -17.91
N GLU A 260 -18.51 8.93 -17.75
CA GLU A 260 -19.32 7.69 -17.69
C GLU A 260 -20.14 7.63 -16.39
N LEU A 261 -19.54 8.04 -15.26
CA LEU A 261 -20.24 8.13 -13.97
C LEU A 261 -21.37 9.16 -14.01
N VAL A 262 -21.05 10.37 -14.48
CA VAL A 262 -22.01 11.48 -14.51
C VAL A 262 -23.14 11.18 -15.50
N ALA A 263 -22.84 10.52 -16.63
CA ALA A 263 -23.84 10.13 -17.60
C ALA A 263 -24.82 9.11 -17.01
N SER A 264 -24.31 8.06 -16.35
CA SER A 264 -25.15 7.04 -15.74
C SER A 264 -25.97 7.52 -14.54
N LEU A 265 -25.39 8.36 -13.68
CA LEU A 265 -26.13 9.00 -12.58
C LEU A 265 -27.18 9.98 -13.12
N GLY A 266 -26.83 10.76 -14.14
CA GLY A 266 -27.75 11.65 -14.84
C GLY A 266 -28.93 10.88 -15.41
N GLY A 267 -28.68 9.75 -16.05
CA GLY A 267 -29.70 8.84 -16.58
C GLY A 267 -30.70 8.37 -15.54
N LEU A 268 -30.19 7.82 -14.43
CA LEU A 268 -31.04 7.36 -13.31
C LEU A 268 -31.90 8.49 -12.70
N LEU A 269 -31.35 9.70 -12.61
CA LEU A 269 -32.09 10.86 -12.11
C LEU A 269 -33.16 11.32 -13.11
N LYS A 270 -32.87 11.30 -14.41
CA LYS A 270 -33.83 11.59 -15.48
C LYS A 270 -34.98 10.57 -15.48
N ASP A 271 -34.67 9.28 -15.28
CA ASP A 271 -35.66 8.21 -15.23
C ASP A 271 -36.58 8.30 -14.00
N LYS A 272 -36.04 8.71 -12.83
CA LYS A 272 -36.81 8.79 -11.57
C LYS A 272 -37.51 10.14 -11.35
N ALA A 273 -36.94 11.26 -11.81
CA ALA A 273 -37.48 12.61 -11.59
C ALA A 273 -38.05 13.27 -12.86
N GLY A 274 -38.04 12.56 -13.99
CA GLY A 274 -38.51 13.06 -15.28
C GLY A 274 -37.58 14.12 -15.90
N ALA A 275 -38.00 14.70 -17.03
CA ALA A 275 -37.24 15.67 -17.83
C ALA A 275 -36.94 17.03 -17.12
N ALA A 276 -37.22 17.15 -15.82
CA ALA A 276 -36.97 18.35 -15.02
C ALA A 276 -35.50 18.45 -14.54
N VAL A 277 -34.75 17.36 -14.58
CA VAL A 277 -33.32 17.35 -14.24
C VAL A 277 -32.53 17.88 -15.43
N LYS A 278 -31.85 19.03 -15.26
CA LYS A 278 -30.94 19.59 -16.28
C LYS A 278 -29.51 19.25 -15.89
N SER A 279 -28.84 18.47 -16.74
CA SER A 279 -27.42 18.16 -16.61
C SER A 279 -26.73 18.35 -17.95
N PRO A 280 -25.60 19.09 -18.02
CA PRO A 280 -24.83 19.25 -19.26
C PRO A 280 -24.37 17.94 -19.90
N ILE A 281 -24.35 16.84 -19.13
CA ILE A 281 -23.97 15.52 -19.63
C ILE A 281 -25.00 14.94 -20.63
N PHE A 282 -26.26 15.39 -20.55
CA PHE A 282 -27.33 14.92 -21.45
C PHE A 282 -27.15 15.38 -22.89
N ASP A 283 -26.39 16.45 -23.09
CA ASP A 283 -26.15 17.03 -24.41
C ASP A 283 -24.93 16.41 -25.12
N TYR A 284 -24.29 15.40 -24.51
CA TYR A 284 -23.13 14.71 -25.10
C TYR A 284 -23.58 13.74 -26.21
N GLN A 285 -22.91 13.77 -27.37
CA GLN A 285 -23.24 12.89 -28.50
C GLN A 285 -23.15 11.39 -28.18
N ASN A 286 -22.31 11.01 -27.22
CA ASN A 286 -22.14 9.64 -26.76
C ASN A 286 -22.86 9.34 -25.44
N PHE A 287 -23.78 10.20 -25.01
CA PHE A 287 -24.47 10.10 -23.71
C PHE A 287 -25.10 8.71 -23.48
N GLU A 288 -25.88 8.18 -24.43
CA GLU A 288 -26.54 6.87 -24.27
C GLU A 288 -25.53 5.72 -24.08
N GLN A 289 -24.34 5.81 -24.70
CA GLN A 289 -23.27 4.81 -24.52
C GLN A 289 -22.61 4.92 -23.14
N LEU A 290 -22.35 6.15 -22.69
CA LEU A 290 -21.79 6.45 -21.37
C LEU A 290 -22.77 6.06 -20.24
N GLU A 291 -24.06 6.32 -20.45
CA GLU A 291 -25.16 5.98 -19.54
C GLU A 291 -25.30 4.47 -19.40
N PHE A 292 -25.37 3.74 -20.52
CA PHE A 292 -25.49 2.28 -20.54
C PHE A 292 -24.30 1.58 -19.84
N LYS A 293 -23.07 2.09 -20.05
CA LYS A 293 -21.87 1.55 -19.39
C LYS A 293 -21.91 1.70 -17.86
N GLY A 294 -22.47 2.79 -17.33
CA GLY A 294 -22.54 3.00 -15.88
C GLY A 294 -23.81 2.47 -15.19
N GLN A 295 -24.91 2.25 -15.91
CA GLN A 295 -26.23 1.93 -15.33
C GLN A 295 -26.26 0.62 -14.51
N LYS A 296 -25.56 -0.44 -14.96
CA LYS A 296 -25.49 -1.74 -14.25
C LYS A 296 -24.78 -1.67 -12.89
N ASN A 297 -24.00 -0.62 -12.70
CA ASN A 297 -22.93 -0.51 -11.72
C ASN A 297 -23.28 0.50 -10.62
N VAL A 298 -23.97 1.59 -10.99
CA VAL A 298 -24.38 2.66 -10.07
C VAL A 298 -25.46 2.21 -9.07
N ASN A 299 -26.40 1.34 -9.44
CA ASN A 299 -27.44 0.90 -8.50
C ASN A 299 -26.86 0.09 -7.32
N LYS A 300 -25.92 -0.83 -7.58
CA LYS A 300 -25.21 -1.58 -6.52
C LYS A 300 -24.33 -0.65 -5.66
N PHE A 301 -23.72 0.36 -6.28
CA PHE A 301 -22.91 1.36 -5.61
C PHE A 301 -23.72 2.26 -4.68
N LEU A 302 -24.90 2.75 -5.09
CA LEU A 302 -25.80 3.56 -4.26
C LEU A 302 -26.36 2.77 -3.06
N ASP A 303 -26.64 1.49 -3.23
CA ASP A 303 -27.05 0.61 -2.13
C ASP A 303 -25.92 0.33 -1.13
N ALA A 304 -24.68 0.24 -1.60
CA ALA A 304 -23.50 0.06 -0.73
C ALA A 304 -23.12 1.37 0.01
N LEU A 305 -23.14 2.50 -0.70
CA LEU A 305 -22.86 3.83 -0.11
C LEU A 305 -23.92 4.25 0.90
N SER A 306 -25.21 4.02 0.62
CA SER A 306 -26.29 4.36 1.54
C SER A 306 -26.17 3.59 2.86
N LYS A 307 -25.76 2.31 2.83
CA LYS A 307 -25.43 1.54 4.03
C LYS A 307 -24.23 2.13 4.79
N GLN A 308 -23.19 2.59 4.10
CA GLN A 308 -22.00 3.16 4.74
C GLN A 308 -22.23 4.57 5.33
N VAL A 309 -22.98 5.44 4.65
CA VAL A 309 -23.30 6.80 5.14
C VAL A 309 -24.21 6.77 6.37
N ASN A 310 -25.15 5.82 6.44
CA ASN A 310 -26.02 5.67 7.61
C ASN A 310 -25.27 5.11 8.83
N LEU A 311 -24.30 4.23 8.63
CA LEU A 311 -23.40 3.75 9.69
C LEU A 311 -22.47 4.85 10.24
N TYR A 312 -22.07 5.82 9.40
CA TYR A 312 -21.18 6.92 9.80
C TYR A 312 -21.91 8.07 10.51
N LYS A 313 -23.24 8.17 10.37
CA LYS A 313 -24.05 9.23 10.99
C LYS A 313 -24.69 8.85 12.33
N GLY A 314 -24.57 7.59 12.77
CA GLY A 314 -25.08 7.16 14.08
C GLY A 314 -26.60 7.32 14.23
N GLU A 315 -27.36 7.20 13.14
CA GLU A 315 -28.83 7.18 13.19
C GLU A 315 -29.30 5.74 12.94
N ALA A 316 -29.62 5.04 14.05
CA ALA A 316 -30.47 3.86 14.07
C ALA A 316 -31.91 4.29 14.35
#